data_AF-A0A177E4M9-F1
#
_entry.id   AF-A0A177E4M9-F1
#
_cell.length_a   1.000
_cell.length_b   1.000
_cell.length_c   1.000
_cell.angle_alpha   90.00
_cell.angle_beta   90.00
_cell.angle_gamma   90.00
#
_symmetry.space_group_name_H-M   'P 1'
#
loop_
_entity.id
_entity.type
_entity.pdbx_description
1 polymer ?
#
loop_
_entity_poly.entity_id
_entity_poly.type
_entity_poly.pdbx_seq_one_letter_code
_entity_poly.pdbx_strand_id
1 'polypeptide(L)'
;MPMAVGFLELLEARTSGVMFTVNPQDIKLETLLITANWGLGISIVEGTFPLDHFIVSRNNPNRILHKKISEKNYYFITNKDEIIKNSLPEDIKKEPCLLDDEIKALAKAGLLLERYFKRPQDIEWVIDTKGSLYILQSRPLVISNKVLEERPLPEIKQKYEVITEDKGFVAHGGIALGPVFLLQSLKDLDEFPEGAVLVARRDSSHFVKVMPKAAAILTDIGSPTSHMATLCREFRVPTIVGMKNITKLVKPGEVITVDADDNCIYRGRVEELLKFQAVSQLNLADTKEFRLLRKILHLVSPLNLVDPLIKDFRPEACKTFHDILRFCHEKAVQELVNVGKDAKNLLDRHVTKKLKLAIPAGILVIDLDGGLTSESQSKDEITLENIECLPFKAVLRGMLTPGVWQTEAVKMDFKDFISSMIKTPAISPHYIGENIAVISTYYLNLSLRFGYHFNILDTYSSPNTRENHIYFRFLGGATDMAKRSRRIQLIKKILSYYDFNVTTKGDLLISRITNLPLKEIETLLEMIGRLIGFTRQLDVFMENDLSIERAFEGFISGNYRLNIRRKNVSQ
;
A
#
# COMPACT_ATOMS: atom_id res chain seq x y z
N MET A 1 34.83 16.22 -10.87
CA MET A 1 34.16 15.10 -10.16
C MET A 1 35.25 14.14 -9.70
N PRO A 2 35.19 13.60 -8.47
CA PRO A 2 36.01 12.44 -8.13
C PRO A 2 35.59 11.25 -9.02
N MET A 3 36.57 10.56 -9.62
CA MET A 3 36.36 9.28 -10.33
C MET A 3 36.72 8.13 -9.40
N ALA A 4 35.90 7.09 -9.39
CA ALA A 4 36.23 5.85 -8.71
C ALA A 4 37.19 5.01 -9.58
N VAL A 5 38.14 4.33 -8.94
CA VAL A 5 39.01 3.35 -9.59
C VAL A 5 38.52 1.96 -9.18
N GLY A 6 38.05 1.18 -10.16
CA GLY A 6 37.65 -0.21 -9.96
C GLY A 6 38.80 -1.16 -10.27
N PHE A 7 39.12 -2.04 -9.34
CA PHE A 7 40.06 -3.13 -9.55
C PHE A 7 39.27 -4.42 -9.75
N LEU A 8 39.37 -5.00 -10.96
CA LEU A 8 38.74 -6.26 -11.31
C LEU A 8 39.82 -7.30 -11.55
N GLU A 9 39.55 -8.54 -11.14
CA GLU A 9 40.44 -9.67 -11.45
C GLU A 9 40.47 -9.91 -12.96
N LEU A 10 41.67 -10.14 -13.50
CA LEU A 10 41.88 -10.40 -14.92
C LEU A 10 41.58 -11.86 -15.24
N LEU A 11 40.67 -12.10 -16.17
CA LEU A 11 40.22 -13.44 -16.55
C LEU A 11 40.92 -13.91 -17.84
N GLU A 12 41.33 -15.18 -17.88
CA GLU A 12 41.86 -15.82 -19.09
C GLU A 12 40.73 -16.09 -20.09
N ALA A 13 40.52 -15.16 -21.01
CA ALA A 13 39.44 -15.21 -21.99
C ALA A 13 39.72 -16.21 -23.12
N ARG A 14 38.83 -17.20 -23.31
CA ARG A 14 38.72 -17.96 -24.58
C ARG A 14 38.00 -17.12 -25.62
N THR A 15 36.90 -16.52 -25.21
CA THR A 15 36.09 -15.61 -26.03
C THR A 15 35.50 -14.51 -25.18
N SER A 16 35.35 -13.34 -25.75
CA SER A 16 34.69 -12.21 -25.11
C SER A 16 33.80 -11.49 -26.12
N GLY A 17 32.94 -10.63 -25.60
CA GLY A 17 31.92 -10.02 -26.43
C GLY A 17 31.14 -8.92 -25.74
N VAL A 18 30.27 -8.31 -26.56
CA VAL A 18 29.23 -7.39 -26.11
C VAL A 18 27.89 -8.01 -26.47
N MET A 19 26.90 -7.81 -25.62
CA MET A 19 25.53 -8.22 -25.84
C MET A 19 24.60 -7.04 -25.60
N PHE A 20 23.72 -6.81 -26.57
CA PHE A 20 22.61 -5.90 -26.45
C PHE A 20 21.33 -6.72 -26.27
N THR A 21 20.64 -6.54 -25.14
CA THR A 21 19.41 -7.30 -24.85
C THR A 21 18.24 -6.90 -25.76
N VAL A 22 18.39 -5.78 -26.45
CA VAL A 22 17.61 -5.34 -27.59
C VAL A 22 18.58 -5.06 -28.73
N ASN A 23 18.33 -5.61 -29.91
CA ASN A 23 19.09 -5.32 -31.11
C ASN A 23 18.95 -3.83 -31.49
N PRO A 24 20.03 -3.02 -31.44
CA PRO A 24 19.95 -1.59 -31.74
C PRO A 24 19.68 -1.27 -33.21
N GLN A 25 19.82 -2.27 -34.10
CA GLN A 25 19.59 -2.14 -35.55
C GLN A 25 18.18 -2.61 -35.97
N ASP A 26 17.39 -3.18 -35.06
CA ASP A 26 16.06 -3.72 -35.35
C ASP A 26 14.96 -3.01 -34.54
N ILE A 27 14.03 -2.38 -35.26
CA ILE A 27 12.91 -1.59 -34.74
C ILE A 27 11.87 -2.49 -34.03
N LYS A 28 11.93 -3.81 -34.18
CA LYS A 28 10.95 -4.72 -33.59
C LYS A 28 11.17 -4.99 -32.10
N LEU A 29 12.33 -4.67 -31.51
CA LEU A 29 12.70 -4.98 -30.12
C LEU A 29 12.54 -6.48 -29.74
N GLU A 30 12.33 -7.40 -30.67
CA GLU A 30 12.07 -8.82 -30.38
C GLU A 30 13.33 -9.68 -30.42
N THR A 31 14.45 -9.08 -30.81
CA THR A 31 15.72 -9.74 -31.00
C THR A 31 16.79 -9.13 -30.11
N LEU A 32 17.72 -9.96 -29.67
CA LEU A 32 18.95 -9.56 -29.00
C LEU A 32 20.13 -9.75 -29.95
N LEU A 33 21.15 -8.92 -29.79
CA LEU A 33 22.37 -8.96 -30.59
C LEU A 33 23.54 -9.34 -29.69
N ILE A 34 24.24 -10.41 -30.04
CA ILE A 34 25.51 -10.79 -29.41
C ILE A 34 26.60 -10.61 -30.45
N THR A 35 27.65 -9.88 -30.08
CA THR A 35 28.90 -9.79 -30.83
C THR A 35 30.02 -10.46 -30.05
N ALA A 36 30.89 -11.18 -30.73
CA ALA A 36 31.94 -11.95 -30.07
C ALA A 36 33.22 -12.02 -30.91
N ASN A 37 34.34 -12.20 -30.21
CA ASN A 37 35.65 -12.48 -30.77
C ASN A 37 36.42 -13.48 -29.89
N TRP A 38 37.47 -14.07 -30.46
CA TRP A 38 38.45 -14.87 -29.73
C TRP A 38 39.29 -13.99 -28.78
N GLY A 39 39.61 -14.52 -27.61
CA GLY A 39 40.47 -13.86 -26.62
C GLY A 39 39.80 -12.68 -25.90
N LEU A 40 40.61 -11.71 -25.49
CA LEU A 40 40.22 -10.54 -24.70
C LEU A 40 39.39 -9.50 -25.49
N GLY A 41 38.51 -8.81 -24.77
CA GLY A 41 37.49 -7.90 -25.33
C GLY A 41 38.02 -6.58 -25.88
N ILE A 42 39.34 -6.36 -25.87
CA ILE A 42 40.00 -5.13 -26.35
C ILE A 42 39.63 -4.85 -27.80
N SER A 43 39.62 -5.90 -28.62
CA SER A 43 39.27 -5.85 -30.04
C SER A 43 37.82 -5.40 -30.33
N ILE A 44 36.92 -5.57 -29.36
CA ILE A 44 35.49 -5.27 -29.50
C ILE A 44 35.22 -3.80 -29.12
N VAL A 45 35.89 -3.31 -28.08
CA VAL A 45 35.75 -1.93 -27.60
C VAL A 45 36.33 -0.92 -28.59
N GLU A 46 37.43 -1.27 -29.28
CA GLU A 46 38.06 -0.40 -30.28
C GLU A 46 37.28 -0.33 -31.61
N GLY A 47 36.37 -1.26 -31.88
CA GLY A 47 35.51 -1.26 -33.09
C GLY A 47 36.24 -1.45 -34.42
N THR A 48 37.52 -1.83 -34.38
CA THR A 48 38.43 -1.90 -35.54
C THR A 48 38.63 -3.32 -36.08
N PHE A 49 38.05 -4.34 -35.43
CA PHE A 49 38.23 -5.75 -35.78
C PHE A 49 36.94 -6.42 -36.27
N PRO A 50 37.03 -7.42 -37.17
CA PRO A 50 35.90 -8.23 -37.57
C PRO A 50 35.36 -9.07 -36.39
N LEU A 51 34.04 -9.04 -36.18
CA LEU A 51 33.36 -9.73 -35.09
C LEU A 51 32.35 -10.74 -35.63
N ASP A 52 32.09 -11.81 -34.87
CA ASP A 52 30.93 -12.64 -35.13
C ASP A 52 29.67 -11.94 -34.63
N HIS A 53 28.58 -12.05 -35.39
CA HIS A 53 27.28 -11.49 -35.02
C HIS A 53 26.23 -12.59 -34.93
N PHE A 54 25.54 -12.62 -33.81
CA PHE A 54 24.45 -13.56 -33.54
C PHE A 54 23.18 -12.77 -33.20
N ILE A 55 22.14 -12.96 -34.00
CA ILE A 55 20.79 -12.44 -33.73
C ILE A 55 19.99 -13.57 -33.12
N VAL A 56 19.49 -13.36 -31.91
CA VAL A 56 18.76 -14.39 -31.15
C VAL A 56 17.37 -13.86 -30.78
N SER A 57 16.38 -14.75 -30.80
CA SER A 57 15.04 -14.42 -30.32
C SER A 57 15.06 -14.20 -28.81
N ARG A 58 14.31 -13.19 -28.36
CA ARG A 58 14.07 -12.94 -26.93
C ARG A 58 13.06 -13.90 -26.32
N ASN A 59 12.25 -14.56 -27.14
CA ASN A 59 11.23 -15.52 -26.69
C ASN A 59 11.89 -16.84 -26.26
N ASN A 60 11.23 -17.55 -25.35
CA ASN A 60 11.64 -18.89 -24.94
C ASN A 60 11.06 -19.92 -25.92
N PRO A 61 11.86 -20.84 -26.51
CA PRO A 61 13.32 -20.95 -26.38
C PRO A 61 14.07 -19.90 -27.21
N ASN A 62 15.16 -19.35 -26.66
CA ASN A 62 16.01 -18.31 -27.28
C ASN A 62 16.70 -18.82 -28.56
N ARG A 63 15.91 -18.98 -29.63
CA ARG A 63 16.36 -19.52 -30.91
C ARG A 63 17.31 -18.55 -31.59
N ILE A 64 18.41 -19.08 -32.11
CA ILE A 64 19.34 -18.33 -32.95
C ILE A 64 18.67 -18.12 -34.30
N LEU A 65 18.43 -16.87 -34.67
CA LEU A 65 17.72 -16.48 -35.89
C LEU A 65 18.70 -16.25 -37.05
N HIS A 66 19.87 -15.70 -36.75
CA HIS A 66 20.90 -15.42 -37.74
C HIS A 66 22.30 -15.54 -37.12
N LYS A 67 23.26 -16.07 -37.89
CA LYS A 67 24.69 -16.10 -37.57
C LYS A 67 25.46 -15.51 -38.74
N LYS A 68 26.28 -14.49 -38.47
CA LYS A 68 27.24 -13.95 -39.43
C LYS A 68 28.63 -14.13 -38.84
N ILE A 69 29.40 -15.05 -39.42
CA ILE A 69 30.75 -15.36 -38.98
C ILE A 69 31.74 -14.55 -39.81
N SER A 70 32.59 -13.79 -39.13
CA SER A 70 33.60 -12.98 -39.80
C SER A 70 34.96 -13.68 -39.79
N GLU A 71 35.76 -13.46 -40.83
CA GLU A 71 37.13 -13.96 -40.87
C GLU A 71 38.00 -13.16 -39.89
N LYS A 72 38.47 -13.83 -38.84
CA LYS A 72 39.23 -13.23 -37.74
C LYS A 72 40.70 -13.61 -37.90
N ASN A 73 41.57 -12.61 -37.99
CA ASN A 73 43.01 -12.83 -38.20
C ASN A 73 43.82 -12.88 -36.90
N TYR A 74 43.36 -12.21 -35.85
CA TYR A 74 44.11 -12.03 -34.61
C TYR A 74 43.20 -12.15 -33.39
N TYR A 75 43.80 -12.51 -32.26
CA TYR A 75 43.17 -12.53 -30.94
C TYR A 75 44.17 -12.00 -29.89
N PHE A 76 43.64 -11.55 -28.75
CA PHE A 76 44.45 -10.99 -27.67
C PHE A 76 44.39 -11.89 -26.45
N ILE A 77 45.55 -12.14 -25.82
CA ILE A 77 45.67 -12.91 -24.58
C ILE A 77 46.58 -12.18 -23.60
N THR A 78 46.49 -12.57 -22.33
CA THR A 78 47.40 -12.12 -21.29
C THR A 78 48.57 -13.09 -21.12
N ASN A 79 49.78 -12.54 -21.02
CA ASN A 79 50.99 -13.28 -20.71
C ASN A 79 51.85 -12.44 -19.76
N LYS A 80 52.08 -12.92 -18.54
CA LYS A 80 52.91 -12.26 -17.51
C LYS A 80 52.62 -10.75 -17.40
N ASP A 81 51.35 -10.41 -17.22
CA ASP A 81 50.82 -9.05 -17.06
C ASP A 81 50.87 -8.15 -18.31
N GLU A 82 51.31 -8.67 -19.46
CA GLU A 82 51.22 -7.98 -20.75
C GLU A 82 50.10 -8.55 -21.63
N ILE A 83 49.47 -7.66 -22.41
CA ILE A 83 48.51 -8.05 -23.44
C ILE A 83 49.27 -8.29 -24.74
N ILE A 84 49.18 -9.51 -25.28
CA ILE A 84 49.85 -9.91 -26.51
C ILE A 84 48.82 -10.16 -27.62
N LYS A 85 49.12 -9.69 -28.83
CA LYS A 85 48.37 -9.95 -30.06
C LYS A 85 48.95 -11.17 -30.78
N ASN A 86 48.14 -12.22 -30.94
CA ASN A 86 48.52 -13.45 -31.63
C ASN A 86 47.74 -13.62 -32.94
N SER A 87 48.34 -14.26 -33.94
CA SER A 87 47.64 -14.69 -35.16
C SER A 87 46.80 -15.92 -34.88
N LEU A 88 45.59 -15.97 -35.44
CA LEU A 88 44.77 -17.17 -35.44
C LEU A 88 45.33 -18.19 -36.47
N PRO A 89 45.39 -19.49 -36.13
CA PRO A 89 45.60 -20.57 -37.09
C PRO A 89 44.57 -20.54 -38.23
N GLU A 90 44.98 -20.89 -39.46
CA GLU A 90 44.14 -20.80 -40.67
C GLU A 90 42.84 -21.60 -40.58
N ASP A 91 42.85 -22.71 -39.86
CA ASP A 91 41.73 -23.62 -39.65
C ASP A 91 40.61 -23.02 -38.78
N ILE A 92 40.92 -22.03 -37.92
CA ILE A 92 39.93 -21.44 -37.01
C ILE A 92 39.54 -19.99 -37.36
N LYS A 93 40.19 -19.38 -38.37
CA LYS A 93 39.90 -17.98 -38.77
C LYS A 93 38.44 -17.76 -39.19
N LYS A 94 37.82 -18.77 -39.79
CA LYS A 94 36.45 -18.74 -40.33
C LYS A 94 35.44 -19.48 -39.46
N GLU A 95 35.88 -20.05 -38.35
CA GLU A 95 35.01 -20.75 -37.41
C GLU A 95 34.29 -19.76 -36.48
N PRO A 96 33.07 -20.10 -36.00
CA PRO A 96 32.39 -19.33 -34.98
C PRO A 96 33.15 -19.42 -33.66
N CYS A 97 33.33 -18.29 -32.99
CA CYS A 97 33.99 -18.29 -31.67
C CYS A 97 33.10 -18.86 -30.55
N LEU A 98 31.78 -18.85 -30.74
CA LEU A 98 30.79 -19.34 -29.77
C LEU A 98 30.06 -20.59 -30.25
N LEU A 99 29.79 -21.50 -29.30
CA LEU A 99 28.89 -22.62 -29.49
C LEU A 99 27.42 -22.19 -29.32
N ASP A 100 26.49 -22.94 -29.92
CA ASP A 100 25.06 -22.61 -29.89
C ASP A 100 24.48 -22.55 -28.48
N ASP A 101 24.94 -23.42 -27.59
CA ASP A 101 24.48 -23.45 -26.20
C ASP A 101 25.07 -22.30 -25.38
N GLU A 102 26.26 -21.81 -25.72
CA GLU A 102 26.85 -20.61 -25.12
C GLU A 102 26.07 -19.36 -25.54
N ILE A 103 25.66 -19.27 -26.81
CA ILE A 103 24.80 -18.19 -27.32
C ILE A 103 23.46 -18.15 -26.57
N LYS A 104 22.85 -19.32 -26.32
CA LYS A 104 21.60 -19.42 -25.54
C LYS A 104 21.81 -19.06 -24.08
N ALA A 105 22.93 -19.47 -23.47
CA ALA A 105 23.26 -19.15 -22.09
C ALA A 105 23.47 -17.63 -21.90
N LEU A 106 24.17 -16.99 -22.83
CA LEU A 106 24.33 -15.54 -22.90
C LEU A 106 22.98 -14.82 -23.03
N ALA A 107 22.15 -15.24 -23.99
CA ALA A 107 20.81 -14.68 -24.16
C ALA A 107 19.98 -14.75 -22.88
N LYS A 108 20.00 -15.90 -22.19
CA LYS A 108 19.30 -16.09 -20.92
C LYS A 108 19.83 -15.17 -19.81
N ALA A 109 21.16 -15.03 -19.70
CA ALA A 109 21.79 -14.13 -18.73
C ALA A 109 21.44 -12.65 -19.01
N GLY A 110 21.47 -12.24 -20.28
CA GLY A 110 21.12 -10.88 -20.69
C GLY A 110 19.67 -10.52 -20.37
N LEU A 111 18.73 -11.41 -20.67
CA LEU A 111 17.31 -11.19 -20.36
C LEU A 111 17.04 -11.18 -18.85
N LEU A 112 17.81 -11.93 -18.06
CA LEU A 112 17.74 -11.87 -16.59
C LEU A 112 18.20 -10.49 -16.07
N LEU A 113 19.31 -9.96 -16.58
CA LEU A 113 19.81 -8.63 -16.25
C LEU A 113 18.84 -7.53 -16.69
N GLU A 114 18.29 -7.61 -17.90
CA GLU A 114 17.28 -6.66 -18.37
C GLU A 114 16.05 -6.64 -17.46
N ARG A 115 15.57 -7.82 -17.04
CA ARG A 115 14.44 -7.91 -16.10
C ARG A 115 14.77 -7.29 -14.75
N TYR A 116 15.96 -7.53 -14.23
CA TYR A 116 16.42 -6.97 -12.96
C TYR A 116 16.49 -5.44 -13.00
N PHE A 117 17.09 -4.87 -14.06
CA PHE A 117 17.23 -3.42 -14.24
C PHE A 117 15.98 -2.73 -14.83
N LYS A 118 14.98 -3.53 -15.25
CA LYS A 118 13.73 -3.11 -15.89
C LYS A 118 13.94 -2.23 -17.12
N ARG A 119 15.03 -2.43 -17.85
CA ARG A 119 15.38 -1.65 -19.04
C ARG A 119 16.42 -2.39 -19.90
N PRO A 120 16.43 -2.20 -21.22
CA PRO A 120 17.43 -2.79 -22.12
C PRO A 120 18.86 -2.53 -21.64
N GLN A 121 19.73 -3.55 -21.75
CA GLN A 121 21.10 -3.51 -21.28
C GLN A 121 22.10 -3.66 -22.43
N ASP A 122 23.22 -2.97 -22.28
CA ASP A 122 24.50 -3.14 -22.96
C ASP A 122 25.45 -3.86 -21.99
N ILE A 123 25.85 -5.08 -22.34
CA ILE A 123 26.51 -6.03 -21.43
C ILE A 123 27.84 -6.49 -22.04
N GLU A 124 28.92 -6.31 -21.29
CA GLU A 124 30.23 -6.88 -21.59
C GLU A 124 30.40 -8.21 -20.85
N TRP A 125 30.89 -9.23 -21.55
CA TRP A 125 30.99 -10.58 -21.02
C TRP A 125 32.25 -11.29 -21.51
N VAL A 126 32.64 -12.33 -20.77
CA VAL A 126 33.74 -13.22 -21.14
C VAL A 126 33.37 -14.68 -20.83
N ILE A 127 33.80 -15.58 -21.69
CA ILE A 127 33.84 -17.02 -21.43
C ILE A 127 35.31 -17.42 -21.30
N ASP A 128 35.66 -18.01 -20.16
CA ASP A 128 37.03 -18.44 -19.88
C ASP A 128 37.41 -19.72 -20.65
N THR A 129 38.67 -20.13 -20.51
CA THR A 129 39.18 -21.38 -21.11
C THR A 129 38.51 -22.65 -20.56
N LYS A 130 37.80 -22.57 -19.43
CA LYS A 130 37.03 -23.67 -18.82
C LYS A 130 35.56 -23.69 -19.28
N GLY A 131 35.12 -22.70 -20.07
CA GLY A 131 33.74 -22.57 -20.54
C GLY A 131 32.79 -21.87 -19.56
N SER A 132 33.31 -21.22 -18.53
CA SER A 132 32.51 -20.47 -17.55
C SER A 132 32.21 -19.06 -18.05
N LEU A 133 30.94 -18.66 -18.00
CA LEU A 133 30.47 -17.33 -18.39
C LEU A 133 30.57 -16.34 -17.23
N TYR A 134 31.22 -15.21 -17.46
CA TYR A 134 31.31 -14.07 -16.55
C TYR A 134 30.76 -12.80 -17.19
N ILE A 135 30.02 -12.01 -16.40
CA ILE A 135 29.56 -10.67 -16.78
C ILE A 135 30.53 -9.64 -16.20
N LEU A 136 31.14 -8.84 -17.07
CA LEU A 136 32.16 -7.86 -16.69
C LEU A 136 31.52 -6.50 -16.38
N GLN A 137 30.60 -6.07 -17.23
CA GLN A 137 29.90 -4.80 -17.11
C GLN A 137 28.47 -4.95 -17.62
N SER A 138 27.54 -4.24 -16.98
CA SER A 138 26.17 -4.06 -17.50
C SER A 138 25.79 -2.61 -17.31
N ARG A 139 25.32 -1.97 -18.37
CA ARG A 139 24.81 -0.60 -18.31
C ARG A 139 23.53 -0.46 -19.15
N PRO A 140 22.70 0.57 -18.89
CA PRO A 140 21.54 0.84 -19.71
C PRO A 140 21.92 1.06 -21.18
N LEU A 141 21.25 0.37 -22.10
CA LEU A 141 21.42 0.58 -23.54
C LEU A 141 20.69 1.87 -23.96
N VAL A 142 21.41 2.78 -24.61
CA VAL A 142 20.87 4.02 -25.18
C VAL A 142 20.54 3.78 -26.65
N ILE A 143 19.26 3.80 -27.01
CA ILE A 143 18.78 3.61 -28.39
C ILE A 143 18.47 4.98 -29.00
N SER A 144 18.93 5.24 -30.23
CA SER A 144 18.78 6.52 -30.92
C SER A 144 17.30 6.90 -31.18
N ASN A 145 16.93 8.10 -30.74
CA ASN A 145 15.58 8.66 -30.55
C ASN A 145 14.79 9.07 -31.82
N LYS A 146 15.11 8.60 -33.04
CA LYS A 146 14.51 9.17 -34.26
C LYS A 146 13.03 8.80 -34.53
N VAL A 147 12.35 8.03 -33.68
CA VAL A 147 11.03 7.43 -34.01
C VAL A 147 9.86 7.93 -33.13
N LEU A 148 10.07 8.68 -32.05
CA LEU A 148 9.05 8.73 -30.98
C LEU A 148 8.73 10.14 -30.45
N GLU A 149 8.30 11.05 -31.32
CA GLU A 149 7.65 12.30 -30.85
C GLU A 149 6.14 12.16 -30.69
N GLU A 150 5.48 11.19 -31.35
CA GLU A 150 4.01 11.03 -31.28
C GLU A 150 3.58 9.59 -31.00
N ARG A 151 2.62 9.41 -30.07
CA ARG A 151 1.89 8.15 -29.94
C ARG A 151 0.88 8.07 -31.09
N PRO A 152 0.93 7.07 -31.99
CA PRO A 152 -0.03 6.93 -33.08
C PRO A 152 -1.35 6.34 -32.57
N LEU A 153 -1.96 6.98 -31.56
CA LEU A 153 -3.21 6.54 -30.92
C LEU A 153 -4.34 6.31 -31.94
N PRO A 154 -4.54 7.17 -32.97
CA PRO A 154 -5.59 6.93 -33.97
C PRO A 154 -5.39 5.63 -34.75
N GLU A 155 -4.15 5.32 -35.15
CA GLU A 155 -3.84 4.10 -35.90
C GLU A 155 -3.97 2.86 -35.01
N ILE A 156 -3.55 2.96 -33.75
CA ILE A 156 -3.66 1.89 -32.76
C ILE A 156 -5.15 1.55 -32.51
N LYS A 157 -6.00 2.55 -32.31
CA LYS A 157 -7.44 2.36 -32.07
C LYS A 157 -8.18 1.77 -33.27
N GLN A 158 -7.68 1.97 -34.49
CA GLN A 158 -8.23 1.33 -35.69
C GLN A 158 -7.76 -0.11 -35.89
N LYS A 159 -6.53 -0.42 -35.43
CA LYS A 159 -5.89 -1.72 -35.64
C LYS A 159 -6.25 -2.76 -34.58
N TYR A 160 -6.52 -2.34 -33.34
CA TYR A 160 -6.76 -3.24 -32.22
C TYR A 160 -8.16 -3.08 -31.63
N GLU A 161 -8.75 -4.18 -31.18
CA GLU A 161 -10.08 -4.16 -30.54
C GLU A 161 -9.99 -3.47 -29.16
N VAL A 162 -10.73 -2.37 -29.01
CA VAL A 162 -10.86 -1.63 -27.74
C VAL A 162 -11.94 -2.28 -26.88
N ILE A 163 -11.58 -2.69 -25.67
CA ILE A 163 -12.51 -3.22 -24.66
C ILE A 163 -13.27 -2.07 -23.99
N THR A 164 -12.55 -1.01 -23.62
CA THR A 164 -13.12 0.19 -23.03
C THR A 164 -12.18 1.37 -23.16
N GLU A 165 -12.75 2.56 -23.27
CA GLU A 165 -12.06 3.85 -23.40
C GLU A 165 -12.74 4.88 -22.50
N ASP A 166 -11.95 5.73 -21.86
CA ASP A 166 -12.41 6.83 -20.99
C ASP A 166 -13.37 6.39 -19.87
N LYS A 167 -13.15 5.18 -19.33
CA LYS A 167 -13.91 4.64 -18.19
C LYS A 167 -13.05 4.52 -16.95
N GLY A 168 -13.56 5.08 -15.86
CA GLY A 168 -12.86 5.12 -14.58
C GLY A 168 -11.82 6.23 -14.53
N PHE A 169 -10.98 6.16 -13.50
CA PHE A 169 -9.99 7.16 -13.15
C PHE A 169 -8.62 6.51 -13.09
N VAL A 170 -7.64 7.11 -13.75
CA VAL A 170 -6.25 6.67 -13.70
C VAL A 170 -5.69 6.99 -12.31
N ALA A 171 -5.36 5.95 -11.56
CA ALA A 171 -4.66 6.07 -10.28
C ALA A 171 -3.15 6.23 -10.51
N HIS A 172 -2.59 5.43 -11.42
CA HIS A 172 -1.20 5.52 -11.87
C HIS A 172 -1.13 5.18 -13.36
N GLY A 173 -0.42 6.02 -14.12
CA GLY A 173 -0.22 5.84 -15.55
C GLY A 173 0.74 4.70 -15.89
N GLY A 174 0.95 4.51 -17.18
CA GLY A 174 1.81 3.50 -17.77
C GLY A 174 1.05 2.47 -18.58
N ILE A 175 1.82 1.72 -19.37
CA ILE A 175 1.32 0.68 -20.25
C ILE A 175 1.79 -0.68 -19.74
N ALA A 176 0.87 -1.64 -19.72
CA ALA A 176 1.15 -3.01 -19.29
C ALA A 176 0.41 -4.05 -20.12
N LEU A 177 1.00 -5.24 -20.23
CA LEU A 177 0.42 -6.42 -20.85
C LEU A 177 0.37 -7.54 -19.83
N GLY A 178 -0.74 -8.27 -19.77
CA GLY A 178 -0.80 -9.50 -18.98
C GLY A 178 -2.10 -10.27 -19.14
N PRO A 179 -2.13 -11.55 -18.72
CA PRO A 179 -3.37 -12.30 -18.59
C PRO A 179 -4.24 -11.74 -17.46
N VAL A 180 -5.54 -11.68 -17.67
CA VAL A 180 -6.52 -11.21 -16.68
C VAL A 180 -6.64 -12.22 -15.54
N PHE A 181 -6.41 -11.75 -14.32
CA PHE A 181 -6.74 -12.46 -13.10
C PHE A 181 -7.98 -11.80 -12.46
N LEU A 182 -9.14 -12.44 -12.64
CA LEU A 182 -10.41 -11.93 -12.12
C LEU A 182 -10.59 -12.39 -10.66
N LEU A 183 -10.55 -11.45 -9.73
CA LEU A 183 -10.61 -11.72 -8.30
C LEU A 183 -12.03 -12.04 -7.83
N GLN A 184 -12.23 -13.25 -7.29
CA GLN A 184 -13.50 -13.66 -6.67
C GLN A 184 -13.45 -13.52 -5.14
N SER A 185 -12.33 -13.90 -4.53
CA SER A 185 -12.08 -13.87 -3.09
C SER A 185 -10.68 -13.35 -2.76
N LEU A 186 -10.51 -12.70 -1.61
CA LEU A 186 -9.19 -12.23 -1.15
C LEU A 186 -8.18 -13.37 -0.91
N LYS A 187 -8.66 -14.61 -0.73
CA LYS A 187 -7.79 -15.79 -0.62
C LYS A 187 -7.09 -16.13 -1.94
N ASP A 188 -7.72 -15.82 -3.08
CA ASP A 188 -7.19 -16.14 -4.41
C ASP A 188 -5.91 -15.34 -4.72
N LEU A 189 -5.66 -14.25 -3.99
CA LEU A 189 -4.44 -13.43 -4.12
C LEU A 189 -3.16 -14.22 -3.84
N ASP A 190 -3.25 -15.28 -3.02
CA ASP A 190 -2.09 -16.11 -2.68
C ASP A 190 -1.62 -16.94 -3.90
N GLU A 191 -2.52 -17.24 -4.85
CA GLU A 191 -2.24 -17.96 -6.11
C GLU A 191 -2.04 -17.02 -7.32
N PHE A 192 -1.97 -15.71 -7.09
CA PHE A 192 -1.90 -14.74 -8.19
C PHE A 192 -0.64 -14.93 -9.06
N PRO A 193 -0.79 -15.12 -10.39
CA PRO A 193 0.33 -15.37 -11.29
C PRO A 193 1.16 -14.11 -11.55
N GLU A 194 2.47 -14.28 -11.71
CA GLU A 194 3.38 -13.19 -12.00
C GLU A 194 3.13 -12.60 -13.40
N GLY A 195 3.12 -11.27 -13.50
CA GLY A 195 2.85 -10.52 -14.73
C GLY A 195 1.36 -10.47 -15.14
N ALA A 196 0.44 -10.88 -14.28
CA ALA A 196 -0.99 -10.82 -14.57
C ALA A 196 -1.60 -9.42 -14.30
N VAL A 197 -2.72 -9.14 -14.97
CA VAL A 197 -3.55 -7.95 -14.71
C VAL A 197 -4.62 -8.31 -13.69
N LEU A 198 -4.54 -7.73 -12.49
CA LEU A 198 -5.55 -7.93 -11.44
C LEU A 198 -6.82 -7.17 -11.82
N VAL A 199 -7.95 -7.87 -11.93
CA VAL A 199 -9.26 -7.25 -12.15
C VAL A 199 -10.15 -7.60 -10.96
N ALA A 200 -10.64 -6.58 -10.26
CA ALA A 200 -11.44 -6.76 -9.05
C ALA A 200 -12.65 -5.85 -9.01
N ARG A 201 -13.68 -6.24 -8.25
CA ARG A 201 -14.88 -5.41 -8.10
C ARG A 201 -14.64 -4.15 -7.25
N ARG A 202 -13.82 -4.26 -6.20
CA ARG A 202 -13.54 -3.17 -5.25
C ARG A 202 -12.03 -3.08 -4.99
N ASP A 203 -11.58 -1.92 -4.57
CA ASP A 203 -10.25 -1.71 -4.03
C ASP A 203 -10.05 -2.46 -2.71
N SER A 204 -8.80 -2.86 -2.43
CA SER A 204 -8.44 -3.50 -1.16
C SER A 204 -6.98 -3.26 -0.82
N SER A 205 -6.70 -3.02 0.46
CA SER A 205 -5.33 -2.96 0.99
C SER A 205 -4.58 -4.29 0.85
N HIS A 206 -5.30 -5.41 0.74
CA HIS A 206 -4.70 -6.74 0.58
C HIS A 206 -4.00 -6.92 -0.77
N PHE A 207 -4.28 -6.05 -1.76
CA PHE A 207 -3.61 -6.10 -3.07
C PHE A 207 -2.11 -5.83 -2.96
N VAL A 208 -1.64 -5.24 -1.86
CA VAL A 208 -0.20 -5.06 -1.59
C VAL A 208 0.60 -6.37 -1.71
N LYS A 209 -0.03 -7.52 -1.43
CA LYS A 209 0.58 -8.85 -1.61
C LYS A 209 0.97 -9.15 -3.05
N VAL A 210 0.23 -8.61 -4.02
CA VAL A 210 0.38 -8.94 -5.45
C VAL A 210 0.91 -7.78 -6.27
N MET A 211 0.89 -6.54 -5.75
CA MET A 211 1.41 -5.36 -6.46
C MET A 211 2.84 -5.53 -7.02
N PRO A 212 3.82 -6.14 -6.31
CA PRO A 212 5.16 -6.34 -6.86
C PRO A 212 5.21 -7.25 -8.09
N LYS A 213 4.21 -8.12 -8.27
CA LYS A 213 4.10 -9.12 -9.34
C LYS A 213 3.00 -8.79 -10.37
N ALA A 214 2.15 -7.81 -10.12
CA ALA A 214 1.06 -7.43 -11.02
C ALA A 214 1.56 -6.56 -12.17
N ALA A 215 1.09 -6.84 -13.39
CA ALA A 215 1.35 -6.00 -14.55
C ALA A 215 0.50 -4.73 -14.53
N ALA A 216 -0.77 -4.84 -14.15
CA ALA A 216 -1.70 -3.72 -13.95
C ALA A 216 -2.80 -4.09 -12.96
N ILE A 217 -3.51 -3.09 -12.44
CA ILE A 217 -4.66 -3.27 -11.53
C ILE A 217 -5.86 -2.49 -12.06
N LEU A 218 -7.00 -3.17 -12.20
CA LEU A 218 -8.26 -2.61 -12.69
C LEU A 218 -9.38 -2.86 -11.68
N THR A 219 -10.17 -1.84 -11.35
CA THR A 219 -11.30 -2.00 -10.41
C THR A 219 -12.60 -1.37 -10.89
N ASP A 220 -13.73 -2.05 -10.67
CA ASP A 220 -15.06 -1.47 -10.96
C ASP A 220 -15.39 -0.29 -10.03
N ILE A 221 -15.09 -0.45 -8.74
CA ILE A 221 -15.34 0.52 -7.68
C ILE A 221 -14.00 0.84 -7.02
N GLY A 222 -13.67 2.12 -6.95
CA GLY A 222 -12.46 2.59 -6.32
C GLY A 222 -12.23 4.06 -6.64
N SER A 223 -11.41 4.71 -5.84
CA SER A 223 -11.04 6.11 -6.02
C SER A 223 -9.55 6.24 -6.30
N PRO A 224 -9.12 7.16 -7.21
CA PRO A 224 -7.70 7.40 -7.45
C PRO A 224 -6.99 7.97 -6.21
N THR A 225 -7.71 8.39 -5.17
CA THR A 225 -7.13 8.84 -3.89
C THR A 225 -7.26 7.82 -2.77
N SER A 226 -7.65 6.58 -3.08
CA SER A 226 -7.69 5.50 -2.09
C SER A 226 -6.28 5.14 -1.59
N HIS A 227 -6.20 4.54 -0.40
CA HIS A 227 -4.94 3.98 0.11
C HIS A 227 -4.34 2.95 -0.87
N MET A 228 -5.19 2.12 -1.49
CA MET A 228 -4.78 1.19 -2.55
C MET A 228 -4.18 1.93 -3.75
N ALA A 229 -4.80 3.02 -4.22
CA ALA A 229 -4.27 3.83 -5.32
C ALA A 229 -2.91 4.48 -4.98
N THR A 230 -2.71 4.93 -3.73
CA THR A 230 -1.41 5.41 -3.26
C THR A 230 -0.36 4.32 -3.30
N LEU A 231 -0.69 3.11 -2.80
CA LEU A 231 0.21 1.96 -2.88
C LEU A 231 0.53 1.61 -4.34
N CYS A 232 -0.46 1.59 -5.24
CA CYS A 232 -0.21 1.36 -6.67
C CYS A 232 0.79 2.36 -7.28
N ARG A 233 0.73 3.64 -6.87
CA ARG A 233 1.72 4.65 -7.30
C ARG A 233 3.10 4.39 -6.73
N GLU A 234 3.18 3.97 -5.48
CA GLU A 234 4.44 3.65 -4.81
C GLU A 234 5.13 2.44 -5.48
N PHE A 235 4.36 1.39 -5.76
CA PHE A 235 4.82 0.22 -6.50
C PHE A 235 4.94 0.46 -8.01
N ARG A 236 4.49 1.62 -8.51
CA ARG A 236 4.47 2.02 -9.92
C ARG A 236 3.77 1.01 -10.84
N VAL A 237 2.62 0.53 -10.40
CA VAL A 237 1.79 -0.41 -11.15
C VAL A 237 0.71 0.38 -11.90
N PRO A 238 0.63 0.32 -13.24
CA PRO A 238 -0.44 0.92 -14.01
C PRO A 238 -1.81 0.54 -13.44
N THR A 239 -2.63 1.54 -13.11
CA THR A 239 -3.86 1.30 -12.35
C THR A 239 -4.98 2.24 -12.79
N ILE A 240 -6.14 1.66 -13.11
CA ILE A 240 -7.38 2.38 -13.40
C ILE A 240 -8.47 1.89 -12.43
N VAL A 241 -9.15 2.82 -11.77
CA VAL A 241 -10.15 2.51 -10.73
C VAL A 241 -11.49 3.14 -11.03
N GLY A 242 -12.57 2.59 -10.47
CA GLY A 242 -13.91 3.17 -10.69
C GLY A 242 -14.45 2.94 -12.12
N MET A 243 -14.02 1.86 -12.78
CA MET A 243 -14.37 1.54 -14.17
C MET A 243 -15.82 1.07 -14.35
N LYS A 244 -16.58 0.92 -13.26
CA LYS A 244 -17.98 0.50 -13.17
C LYS A 244 -18.25 -0.97 -13.51
N ASN A 245 -17.75 -1.49 -14.62
CA ASN A 245 -18.11 -2.84 -15.10
C ASN A 245 -16.98 -3.58 -15.83
N ILE A 246 -15.71 -3.24 -15.60
CA ILE A 246 -14.57 -3.95 -16.19
C ILE A 246 -14.60 -5.44 -15.86
N THR A 247 -15.04 -5.84 -14.66
CA THR A 247 -15.16 -7.26 -14.27
C THR A 247 -16.09 -8.09 -15.15
N LYS A 248 -16.97 -7.43 -15.94
CA LYS A 248 -17.90 -8.08 -16.87
C LYS A 248 -17.42 -8.04 -18.33
N LEU A 249 -16.46 -7.19 -18.66
CA LEU A 249 -16.00 -6.96 -20.03
C LEU A 249 -14.82 -7.87 -20.42
N VAL A 250 -14.13 -8.45 -19.44
CA VAL A 250 -12.97 -9.32 -19.64
C VAL A 250 -13.20 -10.71 -19.06
N LYS A 251 -12.47 -11.70 -19.58
CA LYS A 251 -12.54 -13.10 -19.12
C LYS A 251 -11.27 -13.51 -18.37
N PRO A 252 -11.34 -14.41 -17.36
CA PRO A 252 -10.16 -14.96 -16.73
C PRO A 252 -9.19 -15.58 -17.75
N GLY A 253 -7.90 -15.28 -17.64
CA GLY A 253 -6.84 -15.76 -18.52
C GLY A 253 -6.72 -15.03 -19.86
N GLU A 254 -7.67 -14.15 -20.20
CA GLU A 254 -7.60 -13.33 -21.41
C GLU A 254 -6.41 -12.36 -21.35
N VAL A 255 -5.60 -12.31 -22.41
CA VAL A 255 -4.48 -11.36 -22.47
C VAL A 255 -5.01 -10.00 -22.94
N ILE A 256 -4.72 -8.96 -22.15
CA ILE A 256 -5.12 -7.58 -22.46
C ILE A 256 -3.93 -6.63 -22.35
N THR A 257 -3.97 -5.54 -23.11
CA THR A 257 -3.06 -4.40 -22.96
C THR A 257 -3.79 -3.26 -22.28
N VAL A 258 -3.27 -2.80 -21.15
CA VAL A 258 -3.78 -1.66 -20.39
C VAL A 258 -2.91 -0.46 -20.71
N ASP A 259 -3.48 0.56 -21.37
CA ASP A 259 -2.89 1.87 -21.53
C ASP A 259 -3.52 2.81 -20.50
N ALA A 260 -2.93 2.87 -19.31
CA ALA A 260 -3.42 3.75 -18.27
C ALA A 260 -3.07 5.23 -18.52
N ASP A 261 -2.18 5.53 -19.47
CA ASP A 261 -1.88 6.93 -19.83
C ASP A 261 -2.98 7.53 -20.70
N ASP A 262 -3.53 6.77 -21.65
CA ASP A 262 -4.66 7.18 -22.50
C ASP A 262 -6.03 6.65 -22.00
N ASN A 263 -6.06 6.07 -20.80
CA ASN A 263 -7.26 5.47 -20.19
C ASN A 263 -8.02 4.50 -21.13
N CYS A 264 -7.26 3.64 -21.80
CA CYS A 264 -7.77 2.73 -22.81
C CYS A 264 -7.31 1.30 -22.55
N ILE A 265 -8.21 0.33 -22.73
CA ILE A 265 -7.90 -1.10 -22.60
C ILE A 265 -8.17 -1.78 -23.92
N TYR A 266 -7.18 -2.51 -24.42
CA TYR A 266 -7.23 -3.24 -25.67
C TYR A 266 -7.23 -4.74 -25.42
N ARG A 267 -7.94 -5.48 -26.27
CA ARG A 267 -7.85 -6.94 -26.29
C ARG A 267 -6.55 -7.36 -26.98
N GLY A 268 -5.87 -8.34 -26.38
CA GLY A 268 -4.60 -8.85 -26.89
C GLY A 268 -3.42 -7.91 -26.65
N ARG A 269 -2.38 -8.09 -27.46
CA ARG A 269 -1.08 -7.42 -27.32
C ARG A 269 -0.93 -6.28 -28.32
N VAL A 270 -0.73 -5.06 -27.83
CA VAL A 270 -0.49 -3.86 -28.65
C VAL A 270 0.99 -3.52 -28.66
N GLU A 271 1.71 -3.92 -29.70
CA GLU A 271 3.18 -3.79 -29.76
C GLU A 271 3.65 -2.34 -29.75
N GLU A 272 2.93 -1.43 -30.42
CA GLU A 272 3.28 -0.03 -30.55
C GLU A 272 3.31 0.69 -29.20
N LEU A 273 2.35 0.39 -28.32
CA LEU A 273 2.28 0.93 -26.96
C LEU A 273 3.37 0.36 -26.05
N LEU A 274 3.64 -0.95 -26.14
CA LEU A 274 4.71 -1.57 -25.35
C LEU A 274 6.09 -1.03 -25.73
N LYS A 275 6.33 -0.75 -27.02
CA LYS A 275 7.54 -0.08 -27.50
C LYS A 275 7.65 1.34 -26.96
N PHE A 276 6.56 2.11 -27.02
CA PHE A 276 6.52 3.48 -26.49
C PHE A 276 6.94 3.50 -25.00
N GLN A 277 6.32 2.64 -24.18
CA GLN A 277 6.59 2.57 -22.75
C GLN A 277 8.05 2.23 -22.42
N ALA A 278 8.64 1.27 -23.14
CA ALA A 278 10.03 0.88 -22.96
C ALA A 278 10.99 2.05 -23.24
N VAL A 279 10.69 2.87 -24.24
CA VAL A 279 11.53 4.02 -24.63
C VAL A 279 11.31 5.23 -23.70
N SER A 280 10.07 5.55 -23.31
CA SER A 280 9.80 6.69 -22.42
C SER A 280 10.46 6.54 -21.04
N GLN A 281 10.53 5.31 -20.51
CA GLN A 281 11.17 5.06 -19.22
C GLN A 281 12.70 5.23 -19.26
N LEU A 282 13.34 5.03 -20.42
CA LEU A 282 14.78 5.25 -20.60
C LEU A 282 15.12 6.75 -20.50
N ASN A 283 14.29 7.63 -21.04
CA ASN A 283 14.57 9.07 -21.12
C ASN A 283 14.42 9.81 -19.77
N LEU A 284 13.45 9.45 -18.92
CA LEU A 284 13.13 10.25 -17.72
C LEU A 284 14.13 10.07 -16.57
N ALA A 285 14.70 8.87 -16.41
CA ALA A 285 15.58 8.53 -15.29
C ALA A 285 16.97 9.21 -15.37
N ASP A 286 17.36 9.64 -16.57
CA ASP A 286 18.66 10.26 -16.83
C ASP A 286 18.65 11.78 -16.80
N THR A 287 17.47 12.39 -16.68
CA THR A 287 17.35 13.85 -16.52
C THR A 287 17.88 14.31 -15.16
N LYS A 288 18.45 15.51 -15.12
CA LYS A 288 19.00 16.10 -13.88
C LYS A 288 17.88 16.39 -12.88
N GLU A 289 16.73 16.77 -13.39
CA GLU A 289 15.49 17.12 -12.70
C GLU A 289 14.93 15.91 -11.96
N PHE A 290 14.83 14.75 -12.64
CA PHE A 290 14.34 13.53 -12.00
C PHE A 290 15.29 13.03 -10.90
N ARG A 291 16.61 13.12 -11.12
CA ARG A 291 17.61 12.79 -10.10
C ARG A 291 17.53 13.72 -8.89
N LEU A 292 17.28 15.01 -9.12
CA LEU A 292 17.07 15.99 -8.04
C LEU A 292 15.79 15.71 -7.26
N LEU A 293 14.65 15.55 -7.96
CA LEU A 293 13.37 15.23 -7.33
C LEU A 293 13.43 13.92 -6.53
N ARG A 294 14.11 12.90 -7.06
CA ARG A 294 14.32 11.64 -6.33
C ARG A 294 15.12 11.86 -5.05
N LYS A 295 16.16 12.70 -5.05
CA LYS A 295 16.91 13.04 -3.82
C LYS A 295 16.03 13.77 -2.81
N ILE A 296 15.25 14.76 -3.27
CA ILE A 296 14.32 15.53 -2.41
C ILE A 296 13.28 14.60 -1.80
N LEU A 297 12.73 13.65 -2.56
CA LEU A 297 11.68 12.75 -2.09
C LEU A 297 12.09 11.94 -0.84
N HIS A 298 13.37 11.59 -0.69
CA HIS A 298 13.90 10.89 0.49
C HIS A 298 13.87 11.76 1.76
N LEU A 299 13.87 13.09 1.61
CA LEU A 299 13.77 14.05 2.72
C LEU A 299 12.30 14.43 3.01
N VAL A 300 11.37 14.03 2.15
CA VAL A 300 9.95 14.43 2.27
C VAL A 300 9.10 13.26 2.73
N SER A 301 9.10 12.14 2.00
CA SER A 301 8.09 11.10 2.12
C SER A 301 8.27 10.09 3.27
N PRO A 302 9.48 9.59 3.58
CA PRO A 302 9.63 8.54 4.58
C PRO A 302 9.13 8.97 5.96
N LEU A 303 8.35 8.12 6.63
CA LEU A 303 7.91 8.33 8.01
C LEU A 303 8.76 7.49 8.95
N ASN A 304 9.65 8.15 9.67
CA ASN A 304 10.55 7.54 10.65
C ASN A 304 10.01 7.69 12.08
N LEU A 305 9.21 8.73 12.34
CA LEU A 305 8.66 9.05 13.65
C LEU A 305 7.29 8.38 13.87
N VAL A 306 7.29 7.04 13.96
CA VAL A 306 6.06 6.23 13.89
C VAL A 306 5.34 6.08 15.23
N ASP A 307 6.07 5.82 16.32
CA ASP A 307 5.49 5.51 17.63
C ASP A 307 5.59 6.70 18.61
N PRO A 308 4.44 7.30 19.00
CA PRO A 308 4.40 8.47 19.88
C PRO A 308 4.71 8.19 21.35
N LEU A 309 4.82 6.91 21.75
CA LEU A 309 5.08 6.49 23.12
C LEU A 309 6.58 6.25 23.40
N ILE A 310 7.44 6.32 22.38
CA ILE A 310 8.89 6.15 22.51
C ILE A 310 9.53 7.44 23.05
N LYS A 311 10.58 7.31 23.88
CA LYS A 311 11.33 8.43 24.48
C LYS A 311 11.89 9.45 23.47
N ASP A 312 12.08 9.02 22.22
CA ASP A 312 12.62 9.78 21.10
C ASP A 312 11.54 10.48 20.25
N PHE A 313 10.28 10.55 20.70
CA PHE A 313 9.26 11.38 20.03
C PHE A 313 9.50 12.87 20.34
N ARG A 314 10.56 13.43 19.74
CA ARG A 314 11.07 14.78 19.95
C ARG A 314 11.37 15.46 18.60
N PRO A 315 11.39 16.80 18.53
CA PRO A 315 11.69 17.52 17.29
C PRO A 315 13.02 17.10 16.65
N GLU A 316 14.03 16.78 17.47
CA GLU A 316 15.37 16.41 17.01
C GLU A 316 15.43 15.06 16.31
N ALA A 317 14.39 14.22 16.47
CA ALA A 317 14.28 12.92 15.81
C ALA A 317 13.61 13.01 14.43
N CYS A 318 13.06 14.18 14.05
CA CYS A 318 12.45 14.38 12.74
C CYS A 318 13.52 14.42 11.65
N LYS A 319 13.50 13.45 10.74
CA LYS A 319 14.46 13.35 9.62
C LYS A 319 13.87 13.80 8.30
N THR A 320 12.54 13.85 8.21
CA THR A 320 11.80 14.21 7.00
C THR A 320 10.69 15.22 7.28
N PHE A 321 10.16 15.84 6.23
CA PHE A 321 8.97 16.70 6.35
C PHE A 321 7.75 15.93 6.88
N HIS A 322 7.60 14.65 6.52
CA HIS A 322 6.53 13.80 7.04
C HIS A 322 6.66 13.56 8.55
N ASP A 323 7.88 13.42 9.07
CA ASP A 323 8.13 13.33 10.51
C ASP A 323 7.71 14.61 11.25
N ILE A 324 7.99 15.78 10.68
CA ILE A 324 7.58 17.08 11.25
C ILE A 324 6.06 17.16 11.33
N LEU A 325 5.35 16.82 10.26
CA LEU A 325 3.88 16.81 10.24
C LEU A 325 3.31 15.85 11.30
N ARG A 326 3.88 14.64 11.40
CA ARG A 326 3.45 13.65 12.39
C ARG A 326 3.71 14.12 13.82
N PHE A 327 4.86 14.75 14.07
CA PHE A 327 5.23 15.32 15.37
C PHE A 327 4.27 16.43 15.79
N CYS A 328 4.05 17.43 14.94
CA CYS A 328 3.16 18.55 15.23
C CYS A 328 1.73 18.07 15.52
N HIS A 329 1.22 17.13 14.71
CA HIS A 329 -0.10 16.54 14.92
C HIS A 329 -0.22 15.84 16.28
N GLU A 330 0.74 14.97 16.63
CA GLU A 330 0.70 14.25 17.90
C GLU A 330 0.83 15.21 19.10
N LYS A 331 1.64 16.28 18.99
CA LYS A 331 1.73 17.30 20.05
C LYS A 331 0.44 18.08 20.21
N ALA A 332 -0.23 18.44 19.11
CA ALA A 332 -1.56 19.06 19.18
C ALA A 332 -2.59 18.14 19.86
N VAL A 333 -2.56 16.84 19.55
CA VAL A 333 -3.44 15.84 20.20
C VAL A 333 -3.10 15.67 21.69
N GLN A 334 -1.82 15.59 22.05
CA GLN A 334 -1.38 15.52 23.45
C GLN A 334 -1.84 16.74 24.24
N GLU A 335 -1.76 17.93 23.65
CA GLU A 335 -2.21 19.17 24.29
C GLU A 335 -3.72 19.18 24.48
N LEU A 336 -4.51 18.81 23.47
CA LEU A 336 -5.97 18.65 23.61
C LEU A 336 -6.35 17.68 24.73
N VAL A 337 -5.59 16.59 24.91
CA VAL A 337 -5.80 15.62 25.99
C VAL A 337 -5.36 16.14 27.36
N ASN A 338 -4.26 16.90 27.42
CA ASN A 338 -3.72 17.45 28.67
C ASN A 338 -4.51 18.66 29.17
N VAL A 339 -5.08 19.45 28.26
CA VAL A 339 -6.09 20.47 28.58
C VAL A 339 -7.18 19.83 29.44
N GLY A 340 -7.66 18.63 29.09
CA GLY A 340 -8.61 17.86 29.91
C GLY A 340 -8.13 17.34 31.27
N LYS A 341 -6.83 17.41 31.61
CA LYS A 341 -6.27 16.90 32.88
C LYS A 341 -6.10 17.98 33.95
N ASP A 342 -5.83 19.22 33.55
CA ASP A 342 -5.81 20.37 34.46
C ASP A 342 -7.24 20.93 34.61
N ALA A 343 -8.12 20.13 35.20
CA ALA A 343 -9.50 20.50 35.50
C ALA A 343 -9.61 21.78 36.35
N LYS A 344 -8.53 22.23 37.02
CA LYS A 344 -8.49 23.50 37.76
C LYS A 344 -8.30 24.73 36.88
N ASN A 345 -7.72 24.61 35.69
CA ASN A 345 -7.50 25.72 34.76
C ASN A 345 -8.48 25.71 33.57
N LEU A 346 -9.12 24.57 33.28
CA LEU A 346 -10.22 24.47 32.29
C LEU A 346 -11.57 24.98 32.79
N LEU A 347 -11.71 25.19 34.11
CA LEU A 347 -12.90 25.75 34.74
C LEU A 347 -13.00 27.28 34.61
N ASP A 348 -12.38 27.87 33.59
CA ASP A 348 -12.92 29.10 33.05
C ASP A 348 -14.23 28.74 32.34
N ARG A 349 -15.37 29.05 32.98
CA ARG A 349 -16.73 28.65 32.60
C ARG A 349 -17.13 29.01 31.16
N HIS A 350 -16.30 29.77 30.45
CA HIS A 350 -16.57 30.26 29.11
C HIS A 350 -16.11 29.30 27.98
N VAL A 351 -15.24 28.31 28.23
CA VAL A 351 -14.68 27.45 27.16
C VAL A 351 -15.37 26.08 27.06
N THR A 352 -15.82 25.52 28.17
CA THR A 352 -16.44 24.18 28.22
C THR A 352 -17.94 24.27 28.53
N LYS A 353 -18.75 23.45 27.86
CA LYS A 353 -20.21 23.39 28.06
C LYS A 353 -20.66 22.01 28.46
N LYS A 354 -21.54 21.91 29.45
CA LYS A 354 -22.05 20.62 29.93
C LYS A 354 -23.23 20.16 29.07
N LEU A 355 -23.11 18.98 28.47
CA LEU A 355 -24.17 18.39 27.65
C LEU A 355 -25.18 17.62 28.52
N LYS A 356 -26.42 18.10 28.54
CA LYS A 356 -27.57 17.43 29.16
C LYS A 356 -28.14 16.38 28.21
N LEU A 357 -28.10 15.11 28.65
CA LEU A 357 -28.66 13.97 27.96
C LEU A 357 -29.64 13.23 28.88
N ALA A 358 -30.55 12.45 28.30
CA ALA A 358 -31.43 11.54 29.04
C ALA A 358 -30.66 10.39 29.73
N ILE A 359 -29.39 10.20 29.36
CA ILE A 359 -28.47 9.22 29.94
C ILE A 359 -27.40 9.94 30.78
N PRO A 360 -26.89 9.34 31.87
CA PRO A 360 -25.88 9.95 32.73
C PRO A 360 -24.48 9.83 32.10
N ALA A 361 -24.29 10.41 30.91
CA ALA A 361 -23.02 10.34 30.19
C ALA A 361 -22.01 11.42 30.64
N GLY A 362 -22.45 12.52 31.25
CA GLY A 362 -21.55 13.53 31.84
C GLY A 362 -20.51 14.12 30.88
N ILE A 363 -20.91 14.41 29.64
CA ILE A 363 -20.00 14.89 28.59
C ILE A 363 -19.84 16.42 28.67
N LEU A 364 -18.61 16.89 28.74
CA LEU A 364 -18.22 18.28 28.51
C LEU A 364 -17.87 18.49 27.05
N VAL A 365 -18.31 19.61 26.49
CA VAL A 365 -18.15 19.94 25.07
C VAL A 365 -17.28 21.18 24.94
N ILE A 366 -16.28 21.10 24.07
CA ILE A 366 -15.44 22.20 23.62
C ILE A 366 -15.73 22.40 22.14
N ASP A 367 -16.25 23.57 21.78
CA ASP A 367 -16.49 23.93 20.38
C ASP A 367 -15.28 24.69 19.82
N LEU A 368 -14.66 24.14 18.78
CA LEU A 368 -13.55 24.77 18.08
C LEU A 368 -14.03 25.83 17.10
N ASP A 369 -15.14 25.56 16.41
CA ASP A 369 -15.87 26.47 15.52
C ASP A 369 -17.04 25.72 14.85
N GLY A 370 -18.22 26.35 14.78
CA GLY A 370 -19.40 25.85 14.06
C GLY A 370 -19.93 24.48 14.52
N GLY A 371 -19.55 24.00 15.71
CA GLY A 371 -20.03 22.76 16.29
C GLY A 371 -21.31 22.92 17.11
N LEU A 372 -21.62 24.14 17.56
CA LEU A 372 -22.81 24.49 18.33
C LEU A 372 -23.59 25.64 17.67
N THR A 373 -24.88 25.76 18.00
CA THR A 373 -25.70 26.88 17.54
C THR A 373 -25.22 28.21 18.13
N SER A 374 -25.38 29.32 17.41
CA SER A 374 -24.92 30.66 17.81
C SER A 374 -25.46 31.11 19.18
N GLU A 375 -26.71 30.75 19.52
CA GLU A 375 -27.34 31.06 20.82
C GLU A 375 -26.77 30.24 22.00
N SER A 376 -26.01 29.20 21.72
CA SER A 376 -25.48 28.28 22.72
C SER A 376 -24.07 28.66 23.17
N GLN A 377 -23.40 29.56 22.44
CA GLN A 377 -22.04 30.04 22.75
C GLN A 377 -21.97 30.76 24.11
N SER A 378 -23.07 31.34 24.60
CA SER A 378 -23.14 32.02 25.90
C SER A 378 -23.69 31.17 27.06
N LYS A 379 -24.11 29.91 26.81
CA LYS A 379 -24.70 29.02 27.83
C LYS A 379 -23.67 28.05 28.42
N ASP A 380 -23.72 27.83 29.74
CA ASP A 380 -22.89 26.83 30.45
C ASP A 380 -23.39 25.39 30.24
N GLU A 381 -24.69 25.23 29.95
CA GLU A 381 -25.33 23.95 29.68
C GLU A 381 -25.99 23.94 28.31
N ILE A 382 -25.82 22.83 27.60
CA ILE A 382 -26.35 22.62 26.24
C ILE A 382 -27.12 21.30 26.16
N THR A 383 -28.02 21.21 25.20
CA THR A 383 -28.84 20.02 24.89
C THR A 383 -28.54 19.50 23.49
N LEU A 384 -29.15 18.38 23.10
CA LEU A 384 -28.98 17.80 21.75
C LEU A 384 -29.33 18.76 20.61
N GLU A 385 -30.33 19.62 20.81
CA GLU A 385 -30.79 20.60 19.82
C GLU A 385 -29.75 21.69 19.55
N ASN A 386 -28.82 21.88 20.50
CA ASN A 386 -27.77 22.88 20.40
C ASN A 386 -26.53 22.40 19.63
N ILE A 387 -26.47 21.13 19.24
CA ILE A 387 -25.31 20.53 18.57
C ILE A 387 -25.50 20.59 17.05
N GLU A 388 -24.63 21.34 16.37
CA GLU A 388 -24.58 21.40 14.92
C GLU A 388 -23.58 20.42 14.31
N CYS A 389 -22.54 20.03 15.06
CA CYS A 389 -21.54 19.03 14.69
C CYS A 389 -22.19 17.74 14.16
N LEU A 390 -22.00 17.48 12.86
CA LEU A 390 -22.59 16.33 12.16
C LEU A 390 -22.15 14.98 12.75
N PRO A 391 -20.84 14.69 12.90
CA PRO A 391 -20.41 13.41 13.45
C PRO A 391 -20.88 13.22 14.89
N PHE A 392 -20.93 14.28 15.71
CA PHE A 392 -21.37 14.15 17.10
C PHE A 392 -22.85 13.83 17.22
N LYS A 393 -23.70 14.46 16.40
CA LYS A 393 -25.13 14.10 16.30
C LYS A 393 -25.33 12.64 15.91
N ALA A 394 -24.55 12.13 14.95
CA ALA A 394 -24.64 10.73 14.54
C ALA A 394 -24.30 9.77 15.71
N VAL A 395 -23.20 10.01 16.41
CA VAL A 395 -22.80 9.21 17.57
C VAL A 395 -23.86 9.28 18.68
N LEU A 396 -24.37 10.47 18.99
CA LEU A 396 -25.38 10.65 20.03
C LEU A 396 -26.71 9.95 19.69
N ARG A 397 -27.15 9.98 18.42
CA ARG A 397 -28.32 9.19 17.96
C ARG A 397 -28.13 7.69 18.27
N GLY A 398 -26.93 7.18 18.01
CA GLY A 398 -26.57 5.80 18.32
C GLY A 398 -26.60 5.50 19.81
N MET A 399 -25.95 6.36 20.60
CA MET A 399 -25.90 6.22 22.06
C MET A 399 -27.30 6.29 22.68
N LEU A 400 -28.19 7.12 22.17
CA LEU A 400 -29.54 7.32 22.72
C LEU A 400 -30.56 6.32 22.17
N THR A 401 -30.15 5.36 21.34
CA THR A 401 -31.04 4.34 20.79
C THR A 401 -31.69 3.54 21.95
N PRO A 402 -33.03 3.37 21.97
CA PRO A 402 -33.72 2.67 23.06
C PRO A 402 -33.16 1.26 23.29
N GLY A 403 -32.92 0.93 24.56
CA GLY A 403 -32.40 -0.39 24.97
C GLY A 403 -30.88 -0.55 24.92
N VAL A 404 -30.14 0.39 24.31
CA VAL A 404 -28.66 0.41 24.33
C VAL A 404 -28.13 0.75 25.73
N TRP A 405 -28.73 1.74 26.40
CA TRP A 405 -28.41 2.07 27.79
C TRP A 405 -29.31 1.33 28.76
N GLN A 406 -28.69 0.50 29.62
CA GLN A 406 -29.35 -0.17 30.73
C GLN A 406 -28.87 0.42 32.05
N THR A 407 -29.78 1.00 32.82
CA THR A 407 -29.51 1.66 34.11
C THR A 407 -29.66 0.72 35.31
N GLU A 408 -30.09 -0.52 35.11
CA GLU A 408 -30.18 -1.50 36.19
C GLU A 408 -28.78 -1.83 36.72
N ALA A 409 -28.60 -1.68 38.03
CA ALA A 409 -27.37 -2.05 38.71
C ALA A 409 -27.24 -3.58 38.66
N VAL A 410 -26.32 -4.08 37.83
CA VAL A 410 -25.99 -5.50 37.82
C VAL A 410 -25.36 -5.82 39.18
N LYS A 411 -26.02 -6.65 39.99
CA LYS A 411 -25.49 -7.13 41.29
C LYS A 411 -24.17 -7.87 41.03
N MET A 412 -23.04 -7.20 41.27
CA MET A 412 -21.74 -7.85 41.33
C MET A 412 -21.65 -8.70 42.60
N ASP A 413 -21.19 -9.94 42.45
CA ASP A 413 -20.96 -10.85 43.57
C ASP A 413 -19.79 -10.33 44.42
N PHE A 414 -19.96 -10.23 45.74
CA PHE A 414 -19.03 -9.55 46.67
C PHE A 414 -17.62 -10.16 46.63
N LYS A 415 -17.53 -11.43 46.20
CA LYS A 415 -16.30 -12.21 46.07
C LYS A 415 -15.43 -11.77 44.87
N ASP A 416 -16.06 -11.42 43.74
CA ASP A 416 -15.35 -10.94 42.55
C ASP A 416 -14.76 -9.54 42.77
N PHE A 417 -15.51 -8.68 43.47
CA PHE A 417 -15.07 -7.33 43.87
C PHE A 417 -13.83 -7.36 44.78
N ILE A 418 -13.82 -8.24 45.79
CA ILE A 418 -12.67 -8.37 46.69
C ILE A 418 -11.46 -8.98 45.98
N SER A 419 -11.66 -9.91 45.03
CA SER A 419 -10.54 -10.51 44.29
C SER A 419 -9.79 -9.50 43.40
N SER A 420 -10.47 -8.47 42.88
CA SER A 420 -9.85 -7.43 42.08
C SER A 420 -9.11 -6.39 42.93
N MET A 421 -9.52 -6.20 44.19
CA MET A 421 -8.82 -5.32 45.14
C MET A 421 -7.52 -5.94 45.69
N ILE A 422 -7.49 -7.25 45.91
CA ILE A 422 -6.35 -7.93 46.56
C ILE A 422 -5.15 -8.12 45.62
N LYS A 423 -5.35 -8.13 44.29
CA LYS A 423 -4.28 -8.40 43.31
C LYS A 423 -3.49 -7.19 42.81
N THR A 424 -3.74 -5.99 43.33
CA THR A 424 -3.04 -4.77 42.87
C THR A 424 -2.55 -3.94 44.06
N PRO A 425 -1.29 -4.10 44.51
CA PRO A 425 -0.74 -3.18 45.49
C PRO A 425 -0.41 -1.85 44.80
N ALA A 426 -0.89 -0.76 45.41
CA ALA A 426 -0.58 0.65 45.11
C ALA A 426 -1.16 1.27 43.82
N ILE A 427 -2.46 1.61 43.83
CA ILE A 427 -2.93 2.85 43.19
C ILE A 427 -3.91 3.54 44.16
N SER A 428 -3.43 4.63 44.76
CA SER A 428 -4.18 5.57 45.59
C SER A 428 -5.45 6.10 44.86
N PRO A 429 -6.54 6.41 45.59
CA PRO A 429 -7.80 6.89 45.03
C PRO A 429 -7.74 8.37 44.60
N HIS A 430 -7.05 8.67 43.49
CA HIS A 430 -6.82 10.06 43.03
C HIS A 430 -7.06 10.29 41.51
N TYR A 431 -8.03 9.63 40.88
CA TYR A 431 -8.31 9.91 39.45
C TYR A 431 -9.82 9.89 39.09
N ILE A 432 -10.46 11.06 39.14
CA ILE A 432 -11.75 11.34 38.48
C ILE A 432 -11.40 12.09 37.18
N GLY A 433 -11.60 11.48 36.02
CA GLY A 433 -11.44 12.13 34.71
C GLY A 433 -12.79 12.27 34.03
N GLU A 434 -13.09 13.45 33.49
CA GLU A 434 -14.38 13.79 32.88
C GLU A 434 -14.49 13.28 31.42
N ASN A 435 -15.72 13.09 30.93
CA ASN A 435 -15.98 12.74 29.53
C ASN A 435 -15.93 14.01 28.69
N ILE A 436 -15.16 14.03 27.61
CA ILE A 436 -14.90 15.26 26.84
C ILE A 436 -15.17 15.00 25.35
N ALA A 437 -15.83 15.97 24.70
CA ALA A 437 -16.02 16.05 23.27
C ALA A 437 -15.46 17.38 22.75
N VAL A 438 -14.47 17.31 21.88
CA VAL A 438 -13.99 18.47 21.12
C VAL A 438 -14.62 18.40 19.74
N ILE A 439 -15.34 19.44 19.34
CA ILE A 439 -16.17 19.44 18.14
C ILE A 439 -15.91 20.63 17.24
N SER A 440 -16.22 20.45 15.97
CA SER A 440 -16.45 21.50 14.96
C SER A 440 -17.59 21.02 14.05
N THR A 441 -17.98 21.78 13.03
CA THR A 441 -19.05 21.38 12.08
C THR A 441 -18.87 19.95 11.54
N TYR A 442 -17.64 19.59 11.14
CA TYR A 442 -17.33 18.29 10.53
C TYR A 442 -16.36 17.42 11.35
N TYR A 443 -15.88 17.88 12.49
CA TYR A 443 -14.88 17.17 13.30
C TYR A 443 -15.43 16.79 14.67
N LEU A 444 -15.06 15.61 15.16
CA LEU A 444 -15.33 15.16 16.52
C LEU A 444 -14.12 14.39 17.05
N ASN A 445 -13.58 14.83 18.18
CA ASN A 445 -12.76 14.04 19.06
C ASN A 445 -13.52 13.78 20.36
N LEU A 446 -13.86 12.53 20.63
CA LEU A 446 -14.68 12.11 21.74
C LEU A 446 -13.91 11.13 22.62
N SER A 447 -13.70 11.51 23.87
CA SER A 447 -13.06 10.69 24.90
C SER A 447 -14.08 10.36 25.99
N LEU A 448 -14.47 9.08 26.06
CA LEU A 448 -15.46 8.57 27.01
C LEU A 448 -14.82 7.55 27.94
N ARG A 449 -14.93 7.81 29.23
CA ARG A 449 -14.62 6.92 30.34
C ARG A 449 -15.91 6.54 31.06
N PHE A 450 -16.35 5.30 30.88
CA PHE A 450 -17.48 4.72 31.61
C PHE A 450 -16.98 3.61 32.51
N GLY A 451 -16.79 3.91 33.80
CA GLY A 451 -16.18 2.97 34.75
C GLY A 451 -14.74 2.63 34.35
N TYR A 452 -14.50 1.37 34.02
CA TYR A 452 -13.18 0.85 33.61
C TYR A 452 -13.00 0.77 32.08
N HIS A 453 -13.98 1.24 31.29
CA HIS A 453 -13.91 1.24 29.83
C HIS A 453 -13.61 2.63 29.30
N PHE A 454 -12.69 2.68 28.35
CA PHE A 454 -12.18 3.89 27.73
C PHE A 454 -12.40 3.77 26.23
N ASN A 455 -13.17 4.71 25.68
CA ASN A 455 -13.41 4.83 24.26
C ASN A 455 -12.84 6.17 23.79
N ILE A 456 -12.04 6.12 22.73
CA ILE A 456 -11.60 7.31 22.02
C ILE A 456 -12.11 7.18 20.59
N LEU A 457 -12.84 8.18 20.13
CA LEU A 457 -13.34 8.29 18.78
C LEU A 457 -12.86 9.61 18.19
N ASP A 458 -12.12 9.52 17.10
CA ASP A 458 -11.66 10.67 16.32
C ASP A 458 -12.20 10.53 14.90
N THR A 459 -12.91 11.54 14.43
CA THR A 459 -13.56 11.48 13.13
C THR A 459 -13.66 12.85 12.48
N TYR A 460 -13.46 12.85 11.16
CA TYR A 460 -13.80 13.96 10.29
C TYR A 460 -14.82 13.48 9.27
N SER A 461 -15.90 14.23 9.08
CA SER A 461 -17.09 13.85 8.31
C SER A 461 -17.62 15.05 7.53
N SER A 462 -17.09 15.28 6.33
CA SER A 462 -17.46 16.38 5.44
C SER A 462 -18.07 15.87 4.12
N PRO A 463 -18.63 16.76 3.26
CA PRO A 463 -19.02 16.39 1.90
C PRO A 463 -17.86 15.87 1.05
N ASN A 464 -16.61 16.22 1.38
CA ASN A 464 -15.42 15.70 0.71
C ASN A 464 -15.08 14.30 1.24
N THR A 465 -15.45 13.29 0.46
CA THR A 465 -15.21 11.87 0.78
C THR A 465 -13.74 11.56 1.09
N ARG A 466 -12.77 12.32 0.59
CA ARG A 466 -11.33 12.04 0.77
C ARG A 466 -10.81 12.37 2.17
N GLU A 467 -11.46 13.28 2.88
CA GLU A 467 -11.06 13.70 4.24
C GLU A 467 -11.74 12.84 5.32
N ASN A 468 -12.78 12.14 4.90
CA ASN A 468 -13.67 11.39 5.75
C ASN A 468 -12.99 10.17 6.35
N HIS A 469 -12.96 10.12 7.68
CA HIS A 469 -12.40 9.00 8.42
C HIS A 469 -13.07 8.80 9.77
N ILE A 470 -12.98 7.56 10.25
CA ILE A 470 -13.30 7.20 11.62
C ILE A 470 -12.10 6.43 12.17
N TYR A 471 -11.57 6.92 13.28
CA TYR A 471 -10.60 6.25 14.11
C TYR A 471 -11.25 5.95 15.47
N PHE A 472 -11.41 4.67 15.78
CA PHE A 472 -12.02 4.24 17.03
C PHE A 472 -11.05 3.36 17.81
N ARG A 473 -10.82 3.73 19.07
CA ARG A 473 -9.95 3.02 20.00
C ARG A 473 -10.74 2.66 21.24
N PHE A 474 -10.62 1.41 21.64
CA PHE A 474 -11.19 0.87 22.88
C PHE A 474 -10.08 0.32 23.78
N LEU A 475 -10.15 0.63 25.07
CA LEU A 475 -9.26 0.12 26.10
C LEU A 475 -10.05 -0.17 27.39
N GLY A 476 -9.79 -1.30 28.05
CA GLY A 476 -10.14 -1.51 29.46
C GLY A 476 -11.22 -2.56 29.78
N GLY A 477 -11.42 -2.74 31.10
CA GLY A 477 -12.33 -3.71 31.76
C GLY A 477 -11.97 -3.88 33.25
N ALA A 478 -12.94 -4.20 34.10
CA ALA A 478 -12.74 -4.37 35.56
C ALA A 478 -12.51 -5.84 35.98
N THR A 479 -12.73 -6.77 35.05
CA THR A 479 -12.94 -8.20 35.31
C THR A 479 -11.73 -9.04 34.94
N ASP A 480 -11.81 -10.36 35.12
CA ASP A 480 -10.79 -11.32 34.73
C ASP A 480 -10.36 -11.21 33.25
N MET A 481 -9.10 -11.53 32.95
CA MET A 481 -8.48 -11.40 31.62
C MET A 481 -9.27 -12.14 30.53
N ALA A 482 -9.87 -13.29 30.86
CA ALA A 482 -10.69 -14.06 29.92
C ALA A 482 -11.93 -13.28 29.43
N LYS A 483 -12.65 -12.60 30.34
CA LYS A 483 -13.85 -11.81 30.01
C LYS A 483 -13.50 -10.58 29.16
N ARG A 484 -12.38 -9.91 29.48
CA ARG A 484 -11.86 -8.78 28.68
C ARG A 484 -11.50 -9.21 27.26
N SER A 485 -10.81 -10.34 27.11
CA SER A 485 -10.44 -10.89 25.81
C SER A 485 -11.67 -11.18 24.95
N ARG A 486 -12.72 -11.80 25.52
CA ARG A 486 -13.98 -12.07 24.81
C ARG A 486 -14.70 -10.80 24.34
N ARG A 487 -14.70 -9.72 25.14
CA ARG A 487 -15.23 -8.43 24.68
C ARG A 487 -14.44 -7.90 23.48
N ILE A 488 -13.11 -7.91 23.56
CA ILE A 488 -12.27 -7.43 22.44
C ILE A 488 -12.55 -8.24 21.17
N GLN A 489 -12.73 -9.56 21.29
CA GLN A 489 -13.13 -10.39 20.15
C GLN A 489 -14.51 -10.02 19.59
N LEU A 490 -15.50 -9.76 20.46
CA LEU A 490 -16.81 -9.30 20.02
C LEU A 490 -16.72 -7.94 19.30
N ILE A 491 -16.05 -6.95 19.89
CA ILE A 491 -15.89 -5.62 19.31
C ILE A 491 -15.18 -5.72 17.96
N LYS A 492 -14.12 -6.53 17.87
CA LYS A 492 -13.42 -6.84 16.63
C LYS A 492 -14.38 -7.43 15.60
N LYS A 493 -15.19 -8.42 16.00
CA LYS A 493 -16.15 -9.08 15.11
C LYS A 493 -17.19 -8.10 14.56
N ILE A 494 -17.75 -7.23 15.40
CA ILE A 494 -18.70 -6.19 15.00
C ILE A 494 -18.04 -5.22 14.02
N LEU A 495 -16.89 -4.66 14.37
CA LEU A 495 -16.21 -3.66 13.54
C LEU A 495 -15.77 -4.25 12.20
N SER A 496 -15.27 -5.49 12.17
CA SER A 496 -14.92 -6.19 10.93
C SER A 496 -16.15 -6.51 10.06
N TYR A 497 -17.33 -6.74 10.65
CA TYR A 497 -18.57 -6.89 9.88
C TYR A 497 -18.97 -5.60 9.14
N TYR A 498 -18.63 -4.44 9.70
CA TYR A 498 -18.80 -3.12 9.08
C TYR A 498 -17.55 -2.64 8.33
N ASP A 499 -16.70 -3.55 7.86
CA ASP A 499 -15.52 -3.29 7.03
C ASP A 499 -14.42 -2.40 7.66
N PHE A 500 -14.39 -2.26 8.99
CA PHE A 500 -13.27 -1.59 9.65
C PHE A 500 -12.01 -2.45 9.59
N ASN A 501 -10.86 -1.79 9.37
CA ASN A 501 -9.56 -2.40 9.61
C ASN A 501 -9.31 -2.41 11.13
N VAL A 502 -9.27 -3.59 11.75
CA VAL A 502 -9.15 -3.74 13.20
C VAL A 502 -7.83 -4.41 13.59
N THR A 503 -7.11 -3.78 14.52
CA THR A 503 -5.89 -4.30 15.14
C THR A 503 -6.09 -4.45 16.65
N THR A 504 -5.63 -5.55 17.21
CA THR A 504 -5.76 -5.86 18.65
C THR A 504 -4.41 -6.17 19.27
N LYS A 505 -4.08 -5.58 20.42
CA LYS A 505 -2.88 -5.88 21.20
C LYS A 505 -3.25 -5.96 22.70
N GLY A 506 -3.37 -7.18 23.22
CA GLY A 506 -3.87 -7.38 24.59
C GLY A 506 -5.33 -6.93 24.72
N ASP A 507 -5.58 -5.97 25.62
CA ASP A 507 -6.90 -5.36 25.88
C ASP A 507 -7.13 -4.05 25.11
N LEU A 508 -6.19 -3.68 24.23
CA LEU A 508 -6.31 -2.55 23.33
C LEU A 508 -6.85 -3.02 21.98
N LEU A 509 -7.92 -2.36 21.53
CA LEU A 509 -8.43 -2.45 20.16
C LEU A 509 -8.34 -1.10 19.49
N ILE A 510 -7.80 -1.09 18.28
CA ILE A 510 -7.76 0.08 17.39
C ILE A 510 -8.43 -0.31 16.08
N SER A 511 -9.29 0.56 15.59
CA SER A 511 -9.98 0.35 14.32
C SER A 511 -10.02 1.64 13.49
N ARG A 512 -9.95 1.49 12.18
CA ARG A 512 -9.99 2.61 11.25
C ARG A 512 -10.77 2.27 9.97
N ILE A 513 -11.52 3.26 9.49
CA ILE A 513 -12.11 3.27 8.15
C ILE A 513 -12.00 4.68 7.57
N THR A 514 -11.82 4.80 6.25
CA THR A 514 -11.58 6.07 5.56
C THR A 514 -12.27 6.07 4.20
N ASN A 515 -12.37 7.24 3.56
CA ASN A 515 -12.82 7.41 2.17
C ASN A 515 -14.28 7.00 1.89
N LEU A 516 -15.17 7.24 2.84
CA LEU A 516 -16.59 6.95 2.68
C LEU A 516 -17.42 8.23 2.46
N PRO A 517 -18.50 8.17 1.67
CA PRO A 517 -19.44 9.27 1.54
C PRO A 517 -20.02 9.67 2.91
N LEU A 518 -20.34 10.95 3.08
CA LEU A 518 -20.83 11.51 4.35
C LEU A 518 -21.96 10.68 4.97
N LYS A 519 -22.96 10.30 4.16
CA LYS A 519 -24.12 9.51 4.61
C LYS A 519 -23.74 8.12 5.14
N GLU A 520 -22.73 7.50 4.54
CA GLU A 520 -22.23 6.19 4.99
C GLU A 520 -21.46 6.34 6.31
N ILE A 521 -20.59 7.35 6.43
CA ILE A 521 -19.91 7.66 7.70
C ILE A 521 -20.91 7.94 8.83
N GLU A 522 -21.94 8.75 8.59
CA GLU A 522 -22.96 9.04 9.60
C GLU A 522 -23.64 7.76 10.10
N THR A 523 -23.94 6.83 9.18
CA THR A 523 -24.54 5.53 9.53
C THR A 523 -23.59 4.69 10.40
N LEU A 524 -22.29 4.68 10.07
CA LEU A 524 -21.27 3.98 10.85
C LEU A 524 -21.02 4.63 12.22
N LEU A 525 -21.05 5.97 12.30
CA LEU A 525 -20.93 6.70 13.56
C LEU A 525 -22.11 6.46 14.48
N GLU A 526 -23.33 6.35 13.93
CA GLU A 526 -24.50 5.92 14.69
C GLU A 526 -24.33 4.49 15.22
N MET A 527 -23.80 3.58 14.40
CA MET A 527 -23.45 2.22 14.85
C MET A 527 -22.40 2.24 15.97
N ILE A 528 -21.35 3.07 15.86
CA ILE A 528 -20.34 3.23 16.91
C ILE A 528 -20.97 3.77 18.20
N GLY A 529 -21.90 4.72 18.11
CA GLY A 529 -22.65 5.21 19.27
C GLY A 529 -23.40 4.08 19.99
N ARG A 530 -24.06 3.19 19.23
CA ARG A 530 -24.70 1.99 19.78
C ARG A 530 -23.69 1.04 20.39
N LEU A 531 -22.54 0.83 19.74
CA LEU A 531 -21.45 -0.04 20.21
C LEU A 531 -20.87 0.44 21.55
N ILE A 532 -20.64 1.75 21.70
CA ILE A 532 -20.13 2.37 22.94
C ILE A 532 -21.10 2.08 24.09
N GLY A 533 -22.41 2.30 23.88
CA GLY A 533 -23.40 2.04 24.93
C GLY A 533 -23.58 0.55 25.23
N PHE A 534 -23.64 -0.28 24.19
CA PHE A 534 -23.81 -1.74 24.29
C PHE A 534 -22.65 -2.40 25.05
N THR A 535 -21.42 -1.92 24.87
CA THR A 535 -20.22 -2.59 25.42
C THR A 535 -19.93 -2.32 26.89
N ARG A 536 -20.60 -1.32 27.48
CA ARG A 536 -20.38 -0.82 28.85
C ARG A 536 -20.55 -1.87 29.95
N GLN A 537 -21.47 -2.83 29.79
CA GLN A 537 -21.75 -3.84 30.83
C GLN A 537 -21.51 -5.28 30.36
N LEU A 538 -20.94 -5.47 29.16
CA LEU A 538 -20.76 -6.80 28.58
C LEU A 538 -19.87 -7.74 29.41
N ASP A 539 -18.89 -7.22 30.15
CA ASP A 539 -17.98 -8.05 30.97
C ASP A 539 -18.73 -9.00 31.91
N VAL A 540 -19.88 -8.57 32.44
CA VAL A 540 -20.64 -9.39 33.40
C VAL A 540 -21.29 -10.59 32.70
N PHE A 541 -21.58 -10.48 31.41
CA PHE A 541 -22.32 -11.49 30.63
C PHE A 541 -21.42 -12.40 29.76
N MET A 542 -20.11 -12.13 29.72
CA MET A 542 -19.11 -12.84 28.90
C MET A 542 -18.55 -14.12 29.55
N GLU A 543 -19.43 -15.01 29.98
CA GLU A 543 -19.05 -16.23 30.71
C GLU A 543 -18.36 -17.29 29.84
N ASN A 544 -18.75 -17.43 28.58
CA ASN A 544 -18.21 -18.42 27.63
C ASN A 544 -18.14 -17.85 26.20
N ASP A 545 -17.55 -18.61 25.27
CA ASP A 545 -17.33 -18.15 23.90
C ASP A 545 -18.64 -18.07 23.09
N LEU A 546 -19.67 -18.85 23.46
CA LEU A 546 -21.02 -18.73 22.89
C LEU A 546 -21.67 -17.38 23.22
N SER A 547 -21.24 -16.70 24.30
CA SER A 547 -21.69 -15.34 24.61
C SER A 547 -21.25 -14.32 23.55
N ILE A 548 -20.13 -14.56 22.84
CA ILE A 548 -19.66 -13.67 21.77
C ILE A 548 -20.65 -13.73 20.60
N GLU A 549 -21.01 -14.93 20.16
CA GLU A 549 -21.93 -15.13 19.03
C GLU A 549 -23.31 -14.54 19.31
N ARG A 550 -23.87 -14.83 20.49
CA ARG A 550 -25.18 -14.29 20.90
C ARG A 550 -25.18 -12.76 20.99
N ALA A 551 -24.11 -12.18 21.53
CA ALA A 551 -23.99 -10.73 21.63
C ALA A 551 -23.77 -10.08 20.26
N PHE A 552 -23.06 -10.75 19.35
CA PHE A 552 -22.89 -10.31 17.98
C PHE A 552 -24.24 -10.30 17.23
N GLU A 553 -24.97 -11.42 17.25
CA GLU A 553 -26.30 -11.52 16.64
C GLU A 553 -27.29 -10.51 17.24
N GLY A 554 -27.27 -10.33 18.57
CA GLY A 554 -28.07 -9.33 19.27
C GLY A 554 -27.76 -7.91 18.79
N PHE A 555 -26.47 -7.57 18.65
CA PHE A 555 -26.07 -6.25 18.16
C PHE A 555 -26.51 -6.01 16.71
N ILE A 556 -26.29 -6.97 15.80
CA ILE A 556 -26.63 -6.84 14.38
C ILE A 556 -28.16 -6.80 14.16
N SER A 557 -28.93 -7.57 14.93
CA SER A 557 -30.40 -7.57 14.87
C SER A 557 -31.05 -6.38 15.56
N GLY A 558 -30.29 -5.52 16.23
CA GLY A 558 -30.80 -4.38 17.00
C GLY A 558 -31.43 -4.77 18.35
N ASN A 559 -31.26 -6.01 18.79
CA ASN A 559 -31.67 -6.47 20.12
C ASN A 559 -30.53 -6.27 21.13
N TYR A 560 -30.46 -5.07 21.69
CA TYR A 560 -29.44 -4.70 22.68
C TYR A 560 -29.72 -5.22 24.10
N ARG A 561 -30.87 -5.89 24.33
CA ARG A 561 -31.21 -6.50 25.62
C ARG A 561 -30.70 -7.93 25.68
N LEU A 562 -29.55 -8.11 26.34
CA LEU A 562 -29.04 -9.43 26.68
C LEU A 562 -29.95 -10.03 27.76
N ASN A 563 -30.91 -10.87 27.36
CA ASN A 563 -31.93 -11.41 28.26
C ASN A 563 -31.34 -12.06 29.52
N ILE A 564 -31.58 -11.41 30.66
CA ILE A 564 -31.35 -11.93 32.01
C ILE A 564 -32.49 -12.90 32.34
N ARG A 565 -32.52 -14.09 31.74
CA ARG A 565 -33.27 -15.22 32.34
C ARG A 565 -32.52 -16.52 32.10
N ARG A 566 -31.98 -17.06 33.20
CA ARG A 566 -31.70 -18.48 33.36
C ARG A 566 -32.90 -19.25 32.78
N LYS A 567 -32.74 -19.90 31.63
CA LYS A 567 -33.47 -21.14 31.40
C LYS A 567 -32.89 -22.13 32.41
N ASN A 568 -33.48 -22.17 33.60
CA ASN A 568 -33.48 -23.40 34.37
C ASN A 568 -34.17 -24.42 33.48
N VAL A 569 -33.37 -25.24 32.79
CA VAL A 569 -33.83 -26.53 32.31
C VAL A 569 -33.84 -27.41 33.57
N SER A 570 -34.96 -27.36 34.28
CA SER A 570 -35.32 -28.40 35.24
C SER A 570 -35.93 -29.56 34.44
N GLN A 571 -35.27 -30.71 34.56
CA GLN A 571 -35.76 -32.11 34.44
C GLN A 571 -36.91 -32.42 33.48
#